data_AF-A0A2T6ZLV0-F1
#
_entry.id   AF-A0A2T6ZLV0-F1
#
_cell.length_a   1.000
_cell.length_b   1.000
_cell.length_c   1.000
_cell.angle_alpha   90.00
_cell.angle_beta   90.00
_cell.angle_gamma   90.00
#
_symmetry.space_group_name_H-M   'P 1'
#
loop_
_entity.id
_entity.type
_entity.pdbx_description
1 polymer ?
#
loop_
_entity_poly.entity_id
_entity_poly.type
_entity_poly.pdbx_seq_one_letter_code
_entity_poly.pdbx_strand_id
1 'polypeptide(L)'
;MDIGVPSVRNLFRIKAERRILWIAIGITSIPLHLLYNSAVYTSLAANDFFVTFVASNHFELGAYSNTTEAPFQFRETLRNATTGKQYGDIGYQTDSHIIQQFTSILEGYNVSTTSYEGLTPSQCAKFYNTNFVSKRRNLFLITNYTSPAKFNNTFLKLTIVRGKEVSPTTWMCPDSLLQSGRCDTGKLTSMVANGLPWLVTLSTGEEVEVSRCRSEITDERCKVQFSLGIMIAVICCNLVKACAMIMTVVRSREPTLVTLGDAVDSFLRISDPTTRGICFADRWFIDREWRRGLGTGPRQWKQNRAQRWWTSVSKTRWITCNFCFAIIMIVAAVLLRLGIRNDGTVLNTDLKSMWSRGFGEVNSISLLIIRFRNITESVLLANLPQTILSFLYLTYNSLFTCMLAGHEWSLFGHHHRTLRVTSPRPGQRSTYWLQIPYTYAIPLMTLSGLLHWLTSQSIFLARVEIFDPFGRESLNTISTVGYSCIAIISVLTLGFLALVAAAGMGYKRFSAEITTVGCCSAAISAACHAWGVDLGEIVGKKVRWGDVGCVPNHGMRHLTFSSENEIRKPMFGEVYSGTEIEKE
;
A
#
# COMPACT_ATOMS: atom_id res chain seq x y z
N MET A 1 -13.49 -5.00 31.38
CA MET A 1 -12.88 -5.40 30.09
C MET A 1 -13.59 -4.66 28.96
N ASP A 2 -13.03 -4.60 27.75
CA ASP A 2 -13.77 -4.12 26.57
C ASP A 2 -14.41 -5.31 25.84
N ILE A 3 -15.70 -5.28 25.50
CA ILE A 3 -16.41 -6.37 24.81
C ILE A 3 -16.58 -6.03 23.33
N GLY A 4 -16.34 -7.03 22.48
CA GLY A 4 -16.58 -6.94 21.05
C GLY A 4 -15.77 -5.90 20.30
N VAL A 5 -14.58 -5.55 20.80
CA VAL A 5 -13.61 -4.73 20.08
C VAL A 5 -12.20 -5.18 20.45
N PRO A 6 -11.25 -5.20 19.50
CA PRO A 6 -9.85 -5.43 19.82
C PRO A 6 -9.35 -4.49 20.94
N SER A 7 -8.73 -5.08 21.96
CA SER A 7 -8.22 -4.34 23.12
C SER A 7 -6.93 -4.99 23.61
N VAL A 8 -5.82 -4.28 23.46
CA VAL A 8 -4.51 -4.70 23.98
C VAL A 8 -4.57 -4.87 25.51
N ARG A 9 -5.38 -4.05 26.20
CA ARG A 9 -5.62 -4.20 27.64
C ARG A 9 -6.26 -5.54 28.00
N ASN A 10 -7.17 -6.04 27.16
CA ASN A 10 -7.77 -7.34 27.40
C ASN A 10 -6.76 -8.48 27.21
N LEU A 11 -5.80 -8.33 26.27
CA LEU A 11 -4.79 -9.34 25.98
C LEU A 11 -3.96 -9.71 27.22
N PHE A 12 -3.68 -8.74 28.10
CA PHE A 12 -2.97 -8.96 29.37
C PHE A 12 -3.82 -9.61 30.47
N ARG A 13 -5.14 -9.75 30.27
CA ARG A 13 -6.08 -10.31 31.26
C ARG A 13 -6.66 -11.66 30.86
N ILE A 14 -6.48 -12.09 29.61
CA ILE A 14 -6.90 -13.42 29.16
C ILE A 14 -5.85 -14.49 29.52
N LYS A 15 -6.29 -15.76 29.49
CA LYS A 15 -5.45 -16.95 29.68
C LYS A 15 -4.20 -16.91 28.79
N ALA A 16 -3.07 -17.38 29.33
CA ALA A 16 -1.77 -17.34 28.66
C ALA A 16 -1.77 -18.05 27.29
N GLU A 17 -2.46 -19.20 27.18
CA GLU A 17 -2.58 -19.95 25.92
C GLU A 17 -3.18 -19.09 24.80
N ARG A 18 -4.30 -18.41 25.06
CA ARG A 18 -4.97 -17.54 24.07
C ARG A 18 -4.10 -16.33 23.70
N ARG A 19 -3.35 -15.81 24.69
CA ARG A 19 -2.41 -14.71 24.47
C ARG A 19 -1.29 -15.13 23.53
N ILE A 20 -0.68 -16.29 23.76
CA ILE A 20 0.40 -16.82 22.93
C ILE A 20 -0.09 -17.07 21.50
N LEU A 21 -1.26 -17.69 21.34
CA LEU A 21 -1.86 -17.93 20.01
C LEU A 21 -2.13 -16.61 19.27
N TRP A 22 -2.67 -15.60 19.96
CA TRP A 22 -2.90 -14.28 19.37
C TRP A 22 -1.59 -13.60 18.94
N ILE A 23 -0.55 -13.65 19.78
CA ILE A 23 0.78 -13.10 19.46
C ILE A 23 1.38 -13.84 18.26
N ALA A 24 1.28 -15.16 18.21
CA ALA A 24 1.79 -15.97 17.10
C ALA A 24 1.10 -15.57 15.77
N ILE A 25 -0.23 -15.44 15.77
CA ILE A 25 -0.99 -14.98 14.58
C ILE A 25 -0.59 -13.56 14.19
N GLY A 26 -0.42 -12.66 15.16
CA GLY A 26 -0.03 -11.26 14.94
C GLY A 26 1.37 -11.13 14.32
N ILE A 27 2.38 -11.74 14.95
CA ILE A 27 3.78 -11.68 14.50
C ILE A 27 3.94 -12.30 13.12
N THR A 28 3.35 -13.47 12.88
CA THR A 28 3.42 -14.14 11.57
C THR A 28 2.61 -13.46 10.48
N SER A 29 1.79 -12.44 10.81
CA SER A 29 1.11 -11.61 9.82
C SER A 29 1.98 -10.52 9.24
N ILE A 30 2.97 -10.02 10.00
CA ILE A 30 3.87 -8.95 9.56
C ILE A 30 4.67 -9.36 8.30
N PRO A 31 5.35 -10.53 8.26
CA PRO A 31 6.10 -10.95 7.07
C PRO A 31 5.24 -11.11 5.81
N LEU A 32 3.98 -11.50 5.94
CA LEU A 32 3.09 -11.61 4.76
C LEU A 32 2.88 -10.24 4.12
N HIS A 33 2.57 -9.21 4.91
CA HIS A 33 2.38 -7.86 4.39
C HIS A 33 3.68 -7.22 3.90
N LEU A 34 4.84 -7.58 4.49
CA LEU A 34 6.15 -7.04 4.11
C LEU A 34 6.79 -7.72 2.90
N LEU A 35 6.49 -8.99 2.64
CA LEU A 35 7.28 -9.78 1.67
C LEU A 35 6.46 -10.34 0.51
N TYR A 36 5.17 -10.63 0.72
CA TYR A 36 4.40 -11.44 -0.24
C TYR A 36 4.26 -10.78 -1.61
N ASN A 37 4.04 -9.47 -1.66
CA ASN A 37 3.93 -8.70 -2.90
C ASN A 37 5.23 -8.69 -3.74
N SER A 38 6.36 -9.12 -3.16
CA SER A 38 7.64 -9.22 -3.84
C SER A 38 8.18 -10.66 -3.86
N ALA A 39 7.34 -11.64 -3.55
CA ALA A 39 7.67 -13.05 -3.72
C ALA A 39 7.77 -13.42 -5.20
N VAL A 40 6.89 -12.82 -6.02
CA VAL A 40 6.88 -12.90 -7.47
C VAL A 40 7.00 -11.48 -8.01
N TYR A 41 7.99 -11.22 -8.84
CA TYR A 41 8.18 -9.91 -9.47
C TYR A 41 8.69 -10.06 -10.89
N THR A 42 8.32 -9.11 -11.74
CA THR A 42 8.80 -9.00 -13.11
C THR A 42 10.08 -8.18 -13.14
N SER A 43 11.12 -8.69 -13.79
CA SER A 43 12.30 -7.92 -14.13
C SER A 43 12.18 -7.43 -15.57
N LEU A 44 12.33 -6.12 -15.75
CA LEU A 44 12.46 -5.51 -17.07
C LEU A 44 13.85 -5.76 -17.64
N ALA A 45 13.99 -5.60 -18.95
CA ALA A 45 15.26 -5.64 -19.65
C ALA A 45 15.56 -4.28 -20.30
N ALA A 46 16.81 -3.86 -20.22
CA ALA A 46 17.33 -2.71 -20.94
C ALA A 46 18.66 -3.08 -21.58
N ASN A 47 18.95 -2.56 -22.76
CA ASN A 47 20.27 -2.66 -23.36
C ASN A 47 21.04 -1.37 -23.14
N ASP A 48 22.31 -1.49 -22.75
CA ASP A 48 23.32 -0.50 -23.08
C ASP A 48 23.57 -0.59 -24.59
N PHE A 49 23.79 0.54 -25.24
CA PHE A 49 23.98 0.56 -26.69
C PHE A 49 24.95 1.63 -27.14
N PHE A 50 25.57 1.38 -28.28
CA PHE A 50 26.36 2.37 -28.98
C PHE A 50 25.52 3.21 -29.92
N VAL A 51 25.77 4.53 -29.89
CA VAL A 51 25.30 5.50 -30.87
C VAL A 51 26.50 5.92 -31.70
N THR A 52 26.54 5.49 -32.95
CA THR A 52 27.61 5.77 -33.90
C THR A 52 27.16 6.83 -34.90
N PHE A 53 27.86 7.94 -34.98
CA PHE A 53 27.62 9.00 -35.96
C PHE A 53 28.56 8.82 -37.14
N VAL A 54 28.00 8.73 -38.34
CA VAL A 54 28.74 8.48 -39.57
C VAL A 54 28.33 9.45 -40.67
N ALA A 55 29.26 9.74 -41.58
CA ALA A 55 29.02 10.58 -42.76
C ALA A 55 28.04 9.93 -43.75
N SER A 56 27.46 10.73 -44.64
CA SER A 56 26.43 10.30 -45.60
C SER A 56 26.86 9.13 -46.50
N ASN A 57 28.16 9.09 -46.84
CA ASN A 57 28.81 8.13 -47.72
C ASN A 57 29.45 6.93 -47.00
N HIS A 58 29.25 6.76 -45.69
CA HIS A 58 29.93 5.72 -44.90
C HIS A 58 29.69 4.27 -45.39
N PHE A 59 28.50 3.99 -45.93
CA PHE A 59 28.13 2.67 -46.45
C PHE A 59 28.30 2.55 -47.98
N GLU A 60 28.94 3.54 -48.62
CA GLU A 60 29.22 3.54 -50.05
C GLU A 60 30.54 2.84 -50.38
N LEU A 61 30.64 2.29 -51.59
CA LEU A 61 31.85 1.61 -52.06
C LEU A 61 33.05 2.58 -52.10
N GLY A 62 34.10 2.25 -51.36
CA GLY A 62 35.33 3.06 -51.26
C GLY A 62 35.36 4.06 -50.10
N ALA A 63 34.36 4.04 -49.22
CA ALA A 63 34.41 4.77 -47.94
C ALA A 63 35.55 4.26 -47.06
N TYR A 64 36.28 5.17 -46.42
CA TYR A 64 37.32 4.85 -45.45
C TYR A 64 36.86 5.18 -44.03
N SER A 65 37.07 4.26 -43.09
CA SER A 65 36.79 4.46 -41.66
C SER A 65 38.00 4.05 -40.84
N ASN A 66 38.63 5.03 -40.19
CA ASN A 66 39.74 4.75 -39.28
C ASN A 66 39.19 4.30 -37.92
N THR A 67 39.00 2.99 -37.75
CA THR A 67 38.55 2.39 -36.48
C THR A 67 39.68 2.31 -35.44
N THR A 68 40.92 2.59 -35.81
CA THR A 68 42.05 2.66 -34.88
C THR A 68 41.86 3.76 -33.83
N GLU A 69 41.13 4.83 -34.18
CA GLU A 69 40.69 5.90 -33.28
C GLU A 69 39.38 5.58 -32.54
N ALA A 70 38.92 4.31 -32.53
CA ALA A 70 37.73 3.94 -31.78
C ALA A 70 37.84 4.44 -30.34
N PRO A 71 36.84 5.20 -29.86
CA PRO A 71 36.99 5.91 -28.60
C PRO A 71 37.18 4.94 -27.44
N PHE A 72 37.86 5.41 -26.40
CA PHE A 72 38.17 4.67 -25.18
C PHE A 72 36.99 3.81 -24.66
N GLN A 73 35.76 4.33 -24.77
CA GLN A 73 34.52 3.64 -24.37
C GLN A 73 34.30 2.29 -25.10
N PHE A 74 34.59 2.21 -26.40
CA PHE A 74 34.49 0.97 -27.17
C PHE A 74 35.53 -0.05 -26.71
N ARG A 75 36.78 0.37 -26.55
CA ARG A 75 37.89 -0.47 -26.11
C ARG A 75 37.69 -1.01 -24.69
N GLU A 76 37.18 -0.19 -23.78
CA GLU A 76 36.84 -0.60 -22.41
C GLU A 76 35.72 -1.63 -22.38
N THR A 77 34.67 -1.46 -23.20
CA THR A 77 33.54 -2.41 -23.26
C THR A 77 33.98 -3.78 -23.79
N LEU A 78 35.02 -3.81 -24.64
CA LEU A 78 35.60 -5.03 -25.17
C LEU A 78 36.63 -5.69 -24.24
N ARG A 79 36.95 -5.09 -23.09
CA ARG A 79 37.96 -5.65 -22.20
C ARG A 79 37.54 -7.03 -21.71
N ASN A 80 38.38 -8.04 -21.95
CA ASN A 80 38.08 -9.40 -21.52
C ASN A 80 38.20 -9.49 -19.99
N ALA A 81 37.11 -9.85 -19.31
CA ALA A 81 37.05 -9.89 -17.84
C ALA A 81 38.02 -10.91 -17.22
N THR A 82 38.36 -11.98 -17.94
CA THR A 82 39.23 -13.07 -17.48
C THR A 82 40.71 -12.79 -17.74
N THR A 83 41.07 -12.17 -18.87
CA THR A 83 42.48 -11.96 -19.26
C THR A 83 42.94 -10.51 -19.12
N GLY A 84 42.02 -9.57 -18.91
CA GLY A 84 42.30 -8.13 -18.80
C GLY A 84 42.72 -7.44 -20.11
N LYS A 85 42.90 -8.21 -21.20
CA LYS A 85 43.32 -7.75 -22.53
C LYS A 85 42.22 -6.95 -23.23
N GLN A 86 42.61 -5.96 -24.01
CA GLN A 86 41.72 -5.09 -24.79
C GLN A 86 41.63 -5.55 -26.26
N TYR A 87 40.58 -5.10 -26.96
CA TYR A 87 40.44 -5.30 -28.39
C TYR A 87 41.61 -4.65 -29.16
N GLY A 88 42.30 -5.44 -29.99
CA GLY A 88 43.48 -5.02 -30.74
C GLY A 88 44.82 -5.46 -30.12
N ASP A 89 44.82 -6.00 -28.90
CA ASP A 89 46.05 -6.56 -28.29
C ASP A 89 46.48 -7.86 -28.97
N ILE A 90 47.80 -8.09 -29.05
CA ILE A 90 48.38 -9.33 -29.60
C ILE A 90 47.88 -10.52 -28.76
N GLY A 91 47.20 -11.46 -29.42
CA GLY A 91 46.60 -12.65 -28.81
C GLY A 91 45.22 -12.45 -28.18
N TYR A 92 44.48 -11.40 -28.55
CA TYR A 92 43.06 -11.22 -28.23
C TYR A 92 42.20 -11.92 -29.30
N GLN A 93 41.74 -13.15 -29.03
CA GLN A 93 40.79 -13.88 -29.88
C GLN A 93 39.35 -13.46 -29.56
N THR A 94 38.64 -12.89 -30.53
CA THR A 94 37.21 -12.61 -30.45
C THR A 94 36.40 -13.70 -31.14
N ASP A 95 36.17 -14.82 -30.49
CA ASP A 95 35.23 -15.84 -31.02
C ASP A 95 33.75 -15.38 -30.99
N SER A 96 33.51 -14.15 -30.54
CA SER A 96 32.19 -13.54 -30.43
C SER A 96 31.76 -12.95 -31.78
N HIS A 97 30.97 -13.73 -32.53
CA HIS A 97 30.34 -13.32 -33.79
C HIS A 97 29.70 -11.91 -33.74
N ILE A 98 29.03 -11.54 -32.64
CA ILE A 98 28.39 -10.23 -32.46
C ILE A 98 29.41 -9.07 -32.49
N ILE A 99 30.59 -9.26 -31.90
CA ILE A 99 31.65 -8.24 -31.89
C ILE A 99 32.21 -8.08 -33.30
N GLN A 100 32.51 -9.20 -33.97
CA GLN A 100 32.99 -9.19 -35.35
C GLN A 100 31.98 -8.52 -36.30
N GLN A 101 30.69 -8.81 -36.13
CA GLN A 101 29.62 -8.17 -36.87
C GLN A 101 29.58 -6.66 -36.63
N PHE A 102 29.57 -6.21 -35.37
CA PHE A 102 29.57 -4.78 -35.06
C PHE A 102 30.79 -4.07 -35.64
N THR A 103 31.99 -4.66 -35.50
CA THR A 103 33.22 -4.13 -36.11
C THR A 103 33.11 -4.02 -37.62
N SER A 104 32.59 -5.06 -38.30
CA SER A 104 32.46 -5.02 -39.76
C SER A 104 31.56 -3.89 -40.26
N ILE A 105 30.47 -3.62 -39.54
CA ILE A 105 29.57 -2.50 -39.85
C ILE A 105 30.23 -1.15 -39.55
N LEU A 106 31.02 -1.08 -38.45
CA LEU A 106 31.78 0.11 -38.07
C LEU A 106 32.88 0.46 -39.09
N GLU A 107 33.44 -0.54 -39.77
CA GLU A 107 34.42 -0.37 -40.85
C GLU A 107 33.80 0.03 -42.19
N GLY A 108 32.48 0.24 -42.24
CA GLY A 108 31.76 0.69 -43.44
C GLY A 108 31.28 -0.44 -44.35
N TYR A 109 31.49 -1.72 -43.99
CA TYR A 109 30.97 -2.82 -44.78
C TYR A 109 29.45 -2.92 -44.62
N ASN A 110 28.74 -2.74 -45.73
CA ASN A 110 27.29 -2.96 -45.79
C ASN A 110 26.98 -4.46 -45.80
N VAL A 111 27.14 -5.12 -44.65
CA VAL A 111 26.75 -6.53 -44.52
C VAL A 111 25.23 -6.58 -44.56
N SER A 112 24.65 -7.26 -45.56
CA SER A 112 23.22 -7.53 -45.67
C SER A 112 22.79 -8.43 -44.50
N THR A 113 22.58 -7.84 -43.35
CA THR A 113 22.32 -8.57 -42.10
C THR A 113 20.88 -8.36 -41.70
N THR A 114 20.19 -9.47 -41.45
CA THR A 114 18.81 -9.49 -40.93
C THR A 114 18.69 -8.82 -39.55
N SER A 115 19.80 -8.55 -38.86
CA SER A 115 19.84 -7.94 -37.53
C SER A 115 19.79 -6.41 -37.52
N TYR A 116 20.08 -5.71 -38.64
CA TYR A 116 20.02 -4.24 -38.70
C TYR A 116 18.95 -3.76 -39.66
N GLU A 117 18.07 -2.89 -39.16
CA GLU A 117 16.97 -2.31 -39.91
C GLU A 117 17.25 -0.84 -40.25
N GLY A 118 17.01 -0.46 -41.51
CA GLY A 118 17.03 0.93 -41.93
C GLY A 118 15.73 1.64 -41.53
N LEU A 119 15.85 2.74 -40.82
CA LEU A 119 14.75 3.52 -40.26
C LEU A 119 14.82 4.98 -40.71
N THR A 120 13.65 5.62 -40.84
CA THR A 120 13.58 7.07 -40.98
C THR A 120 13.98 7.77 -39.68
N PRO A 121 14.38 9.06 -39.72
CA PRO A 121 14.68 9.84 -38.51
C PRO A 121 13.55 9.81 -37.48
N SER A 122 12.29 9.93 -37.92
CA SER A 122 11.12 9.91 -37.03
C SER A 122 10.87 8.56 -36.37
N GLN A 123 11.05 7.45 -37.11
CA GLN A 123 10.95 6.11 -36.54
C GLN A 123 12.07 5.83 -35.55
N CYS A 124 13.31 6.19 -35.88
CA CYS A 124 14.47 5.99 -35.03
C CYS A 124 14.33 6.81 -33.73
N ALA A 125 13.99 8.10 -33.82
CA ALA A 125 13.73 8.93 -32.65
C ALA A 125 12.61 8.34 -31.77
N LYS A 126 11.53 7.83 -32.36
CA LYS A 126 10.42 7.21 -31.62
C LYS A 126 10.84 5.95 -30.85
N PHE A 127 11.61 5.04 -31.47
CA PHE A 127 12.01 3.80 -30.81
C PHE A 127 12.98 4.03 -29.65
N TYR A 128 13.89 5.00 -29.79
CA TYR A 128 14.88 5.30 -28.77
C TYR A 128 14.44 6.34 -27.74
N ASN A 129 13.31 7.03 -27.96
CA ASN A 129 12.65 7.88 -26.95
C ASN A 129 11.82 7.03 -25.97
N THR A 130 12.45 6.04 -25.34
CA THR A 130 11.85 5.16 -24.34
C THR A 130 12.76 5.08 -23.11
N ASN A 131 12.18 4.88 -21.91
CA ASN A 131 12.96 4.83 -20.66
C ASN A 131 13.94 3.64 -20.62
N PHE A 132 13.55 2.51 -21.20
CA PHE A 132 14.35 1.28 -21.25
C PHE A 132 14.25 0.67 -22.64
N VAL A 133 15.35 0.73 -23.40
CA VAL A 133 15.40 0.18 -24.76
C VAL A 133 15.63 -1.33 -24.67
N SER A 134 14.58 -2.13 -24.87
CA SER A 134 14.63 -3.60 -24.75
C SER A 134 14.73 -4.32 -26.11
N LYS A 135 13.95 -3.88 -27.11
CA LYS A 135 13.81 -4.50 -28.45
C LYS A 135 14.85 -4.08 -29.48
N ARG A 136 15.73 -3.15 -29.09
CA ARG A 136 16.78 -2.60 -29.94
C ARG A 136 18.04 -2.41 -29.12
N ARG A 137 19.17 -2.31 -29.82
CA ARG A 137 20.47 -2.04 -29.22
C ARG A 137 21.25 -1.02 -30.02
N ASN A 138 22.34 -1.40 -30.68
CA ASN A 138 23.27 -0.47 -31.30
C ASN A 138 22.63 0.25 -32.49
N LEU A 139 23.00 1.52 -32.69
CA LEU A 139 22.48 2.31 -33.81
C LEU A 139 23.55 3.16 -34.48
N PHE A 140 23.38 3.33 -35.79
CA PHE A 140 24.19 4.16 -36.65
C PHE A 140 23.34 5.33 -37.17
N LEU A 141 23.69 6.55 -36.78
CA LEU A 141 23.11 7.78 -37.30
C LEU A 141 23.92 8.25 -38.50
N ILE A 142 23.29 8.25 -39.66
CA ILE A 142 23.92 8.69 -40.90
C ILE A 142 23.53 10.14 -41.13
N THR A 143 24.52 11.02 -41.06
CA THR A 143 24.32 12.47 -41.13
C THR A 143 24.38 12.97 -42.57
N ASN A 144 23.91 14.20 -42.80
CA ASN A 144 24.10 14.89 -44.08
C ASN A 144 25.54 15.40 -44.28
N TYR A 145 26.43 15.20 -43.31
CA TYR A 145 27.82 15.60 -43.39
C TYR A 145 28.53 14.87 -44.54
N THR A 146 28.98 15.64 -45.52
CA THR A 146 29.82 15.16 -46.62
C THR A 146 31.27 15.47 -46.29
N SER A 147 32.07 14.41 -46.17
CA SER A 147 33.48 14.57 -45.90
C SER A 147 34.20 15.19 -47.13
N PRO A 148 34.96 16.28 -46.97
CA PRO A 148 35.48 17.06 -48.10
C PRO A 148 36.56 16.37 -48.95
N ALA A 149 36.97 15.14 -48.62
CA ALA A 149 37.94 14.36 -49.41
C ALA A 149 37.62 12.84 -49.43
N LYS A 150 37.96 12.16 -50.53
CA LYS A 150 37.81 10.70 -50.74
C LYS A 150 38.49 9.81 -49.68
N PHE A 151 39.38 10.38 -48.85
CA PHE A 151 40.16 9.67 -47.82
C PHE A 151 39.89 10.16 -46.40
N ASN A 152 38.92 11.06 -46.19
CA ASN A 152 38.60 11.50 -44.84
C ASN A 152 37.77 10.46 -44.11
N ASN A 153 38.05 10.31 -42.81
CA ASN A 153 37.36 9.38 -41.93
C ASN A 153 35.84 9.62 -41.98
N THR A 154 35.08 8.60 -42.38
CA THR A 154 33.61 8.65 -42.40
C THR A 154 33.01 8.42 -41.02
N PHE A 155 33.78 7.88 -40.09
CA PHE A 155 33.41 7.79 -38.67
C PHE A 155 33.60 9.15 -38.00
N LEU A 156 32.53 9.69 -37.39
CA LEU A 156 32.53 11.03 -36.80
C LEU A 156 32.62 10.99 -35.27
N LYS A 157 31.78 10.16 -34.64
CA LYS A 157 31.66 10.08 -33.17
C LYS A 157 31.04 8.74 -32.77
N LEU A 158 31.43 8.21 -31.62
CA LEU A 158 30.73 7.10 -30.96
C LEU A 158 30.45 7.51 -29.52
N THR A 159 29.25 7.22 -29.05
CA THR A 159 28.84 7.46 -27.67
C THR A 159 28.17 6.21 -27.12
N ILE A 160 28.56 5.79 -25.93
CA ILE A 160 27.85 4.74 -25.20
C ILE A 160 26.70 5.35 -24.42
N VAL A 161 25.50 4.80 -24.62
CA VAL A 161 24.32 5.13 -23.80
C VAL A 161 24.13 3.97 -22.84
N ARG A 162 24.19 4.27 -21.54
CA ARG A 162 23.97 3.28 -20.51
C ARG A 162 22.52 3.29 -20.10
N GLY A 163 21.83 2.15 -20.17
CA GLY A 163 20.44 2.00 -19.74
C GLY A 163 20.22 2.28 -18.24
N LYS A 164 21.30 2.39 -17.47
CA LYS A 164 21.28 2.78 -16.05
C LYS A 164 21.26 4.29 -15.81
N GLU A 165 21.61 5.10 -16.81
CA GLU A 165 21.72 6.55 -16.64
C GLU A 165 20.35 7.20 -16.44
N VAL A 166 20.35 8.29 -15.66
CA VAL A 166 19.14 9.10 -15.48
C VAL A 166 18.86 9.83 -16.79
N SER A 167 17.69 9.55 -17.39
CA SER A 167 17.28 10.09 -18.68
C SER A 167 18.16 9.61 -19.86
N PRO A 168 18.07 8.32 -20.24
CA PRO A 168 18.89 7.71 -21.29
C PRO A 168 18.51 8.21 -22.71
N THR A 169 17.59 9.16 -22.83
CA THR A 169 17.18 9.76 -24.11
C THR A 169 17.92 11.07 -24.40
N THR A 170 18.63 11.63 -23.43
CA THR A 170 19.31 12.93 -23.50
C THR A 170 20.34 13.03 -24.63
N TRP A 171 20.96 11.90 -25.03
CA TRP A 171 21.89 11.84 -26.17
C TRP A 171 21.25 12.26 -27.51
N MET A 172 19.91 12.21 -27.61
CA MET A 172 19.20 12.59 -28.83
C MET A 172 19.21 14.11 -29.08
N CYS A 173 19.52 14.91 -28.05
CA CYS A 173 19.57 16.37 -28.14
C CYS A 173 20.97 16.87 -28.51
N PRO A 174 21.05 18.01 -29.21
CA PRO A 174 22.31 18.74 -29.39
C PRO A 174 22.85 19.28 -28.05
N ASP A 175 24.17 19.44 -27.98
CA ASP A 175 24.90 19.84 -26.77
C ASP A 175 24.45 21.23 -26.26
N SER A 176 24.00 22.11 -27.16
CA SER A 176 23.42 23.42 -26.86
C SER A 176 22.15 23.34 -25.98
N LEU A 177 21.29 22.34 -26.22
CA LEU A 177 20.06 22.11 -25.45
C LEU A 177 20.32 21.35 -24.13
N LEU A 178 21.36 20.52 -24.11
CA LEU A 178 21.83 19.85 -22.90
C LEU A 178 22.38 20.86 -21.89
N GLN A 179 23.21 21.81 -22.33
CA GLN A 179 23.80 22.84 -21.47
C GLN A 179 22.77 23.83 -20.89
N SER A 180 21.65 24.05 -21.60
CA SER A 180 20.57 24.91 -21.12
C SER A 180 19.55 24.19 -20.22
N GLY A 181 19.68 22.86 -20.04
CA GLY A 181 18.77 22.06 -19.21
C GLY A 181 17.35 21.95 -19.78
N ARG A 182 17.16 22.18 -21.09
CA ARG A 182 15.84 22.24 -21.76
C ARG A 182 15.64 21.17 -22.83
N CYS A 183 16.35 20.05 -22.75
CA CYS A 183 16.16 18.93 -23.67
C CYS A 183 14.88 18.14 -23.31
N ASP A 184 13.76 18.47 -23.96
CA ASP A 184 12.54 17.64 -23.95
C ASP A 184 12.56 16.71 -25.18
N THR A 185 12.92 15.46 -24.96
CA THR A 185 13.05 14.45 -26.03
C THR A 185 11.70 14.05 -26.60
N GLY A 186 10.60 14.21 -25.84
CA GLY A 186 9.23 14.03 -26.34
C GLY A 186 8.87 15.10 -27.35
N LYS A 187 9.17 16.36 -27.03
CA LYS A 187 8.98 17.48 -27.97
C LYS A 187 9.87 17.32 -29.20
N LEU A 188 11.15 16.96 -29.04
CA LEU A 188 12.05 16.66 -30.15
C LEU A 188 11.46 15.57 -31.06
N THR A 189 11.04 14.44 -30.50
CA THR A 189 10.45 13.34 -31.27
C THR A 189 9.20 13.79 -32.02
N SER A 190 8.36 14.63 -31.42
CA SER A 190 7.17 15.19 -32.07
C SER A 190 7.52 16.15 -33.21
N MET A 191 8.56 16.97 -33.05
CA MET A 191 9.05 17.88 -34.09
C MET A 191 9.60 17.11 -35.29
N VAL A 192 10.42 16.09 -35.04
CA VAL A 192 10.97 15.21 -36.08
C VAL A 192 9.86 14.43 -36.78
N ALA A 193 8.83 13.98 -36.05
CA ALA A 193 7.66 13.33 -36.64
C ALA A 193 6.85 14.27 -37.54
N ASN A 194 6.85 15.57 -37.26
CA ASN A 194 6.20 16.61 -38.08
C ASN A 194 7.08 17.09 -39.25
N GLY A 195 8.25 16.49 -39.48
CA GLY A 195 9.12 16.78 -40.63
C GLY A 195 10.18 17.87 -40.38
N LEU A 196 10.42 18.26 -39.13
CA LEU A 196 11.55 19.14 -38.80
C LEU A 196 12.88 18.35 -38.75
N PRO A 197 14.01 18.99 -39.09
CA PRO A 197 15.31 18.32 -39.12
C PRO A 197 15.75 17.87 -37.73
N TRP A 198 16.29 16.65 -37.64
CA TRP A 198 16.90 16.14 -36.40
C TRP A 198 18.37 16.55 -36.35
N LEU A 199 18.68 17.58 -35.56
CA LEU A 199 20.04 18.09 -35.40
C LEU A 199 20.76 17.42 -34.23
N VAL A 200 22.04 17.09 -34.44
CA VAL A 200 22.93 16.49 -33.44
C VAL A 200 24.31 17.14 -33.49
N THR A 201 25.00 17.22 -32.35
CA THR A 201 26.31 17.88 -32.25
C THR A 201 27.45 16.87 -32.42
N LEU A 202 28.34 17.15 -33.36
CA LEU A 202 29.57 16.39 -33.60
C LEU A 202 30.63 16.69 -32.54
N SER A 203 31.69 15.88 -32.50
CA SER A 203 32.88 16.11 -31.65
C SER A 203 33.59 17.43 -31.94
N THR A 204 33.45 17.97 -33.15
CA THR A 204 33.97 19.28 -33.57
C THR A 204 33.14 20.47 -33.07
N GLY A 205 31.97 20.22 -32.48
CA GLY A 205 31.02 21.25 -32.06
C GLY A 205 30.03 21.69 -33.15
N GLU A 206 30.16 21.18 -34.37
CA GLU A 206 29.22 21.45 -35.46
C GLU A 206 27.89 20.68 -35.28
N GLU A 207 26.76 21.35 -35.53
CA GLU A 207 25.44 20.72 -35.56
C GLU A 207 25.13 20.22 -36.98
N VAL A 208 24.85 18.93 -37.11
CA VAL A 208 24.55 18.27 -38.40
C VAL A 208 23.19 17.58 -38.35
N GLU A 209 22.57 17.42 -39.52
CA GLU A 209 21.27 16.78 -39.63
C GLU A 209 21.40 15.26 -39.79
N VAL A 210 20.59 14.51 -39.05
CA VAL A 210 20.44 13.07 -39.20
C VAL A 210 19.52 12.78 -40.39
N SER A 211 20.09 12.23 -41.46
CA SER A 211 19.35 11.90 -42.68
C SER A 211 18.61 10.56 -42.58
N ARG A 212 19.25 9.54 -42.00
CA ARG A 212 18.72 8.19 -41.85
C ARG A 212 19.40 7.47 -40.68
N CYS A 213 18.78 6.41 -40.18
CA CYS A 213 19.27 5.64 -39.05
C CYS A 213 19.28 4.15 -39.39
N ARG A 214 20.29 3.40 -38.94
CA ARG A 214 20.28 1.93 -38.94
C ARG A 214 20.34 1.44 -37.50
N SER A 215 19.40 0.59 -37.11
CA SER A 215 19.24 0.12 -35.73
C SER A 215 19.26 -1.40 -35.66
N GLU A 216 20.02 -1.93 -34.70
CA GLU A 216 20.06 -3.35 -34.36
C GLU A 216 18.74 -3.78 -33.70
N ILE A 217 18.11 -4.81 -34.24
CA ILE A 217 16.93 -5.46 -33.67
C ILE A 217 17.38 -6.52 -32.67
N THR A 218 16.74 -6.55 -31.51
CA THR A 218 17.01 -7.54 -30.45
C THR A 218 15.70 -8.07 -29.87
N ASP A 219 15.74 -9.30 -29.36
CA ASP A 219 14.60 -9.89 -28.67
C ASP A 219 14.42 -9.28 -27.27
N GLU A 220 13.17 -9.04 -26.89
CA GLU A 220 12.81 -8.56 -25.55
C GLU A 220 12.97 -9.67 -24.50
N ARG A 221 13.78 -9.43 -23.46
CA ARG A 221 14.14 -10.42 -22.43
C ARG A 221 13.52 -10.12 -21.07
N CYS A 222 12.20 -9.97 -20.99
CA CYS A 222 11.51 -9.83 -19.71
C CYS A 222 11.43 -11.17 -18.97
N LYS A 223 11.76 -11.19 -17.68
CA LYS A 223 11.75 -12.41 -16.85
C LYS A 223 10.79 -12.25 -15.67
N VAL A 224 10.03 -13.29 -15.36
CA VAL A 224 9.32 -13.42 -14.08
C VAL A 224 10.24 -14.14 -13.11
N GLN A 225 10.50 -13.52 -11.96
CA GLN A 225 11.41 -14.06 -10.94
C GLN A 225 10.65 -14.41 -9.66
N PHE A 226 11.13 -15.47 -9.02
CA PHE A 226 10.61 -15.97 -7.77
C PHE A 226 11.68 -15.88 -6.69
N SER A 227 11.36 -15.26 -5.56
CA SER A 227 12.23 -15.26 -4.39
C SER A 227 11.93 -16.48 -3.52
N LEU A 228 12.72 -17.55 -3.69
CA LEU A 228 12.56 -18.79 -2.95
C LEU A 228 12.59 -18.56 -1.42
N GLY A 229 13.52 -17.72 -0.94
CA GLY A 229 13.65 -17.41 0.49
C GLY A 229 12.40 -16.72 1.06
N ILE A 230 11.81 -15.78 0.32
CA ILE A 230 10.55 -15.13 0.70
C ILE A 230 9.42 -16.15 0.72
N MET A 231 9.30 -16.99 -0.32
CA MET A 231 8.26 -18.01 -0.40
C MET A 231 8.31 -18.99 0.77
N ILE A 232 9.49 -19.49 1.12
CA ILE A 232 9.69 -20.36 2.30
C ILE A 232 9.23 -19.64 3.57
N ALA A 233 9.65 -18.38 3.78
CA ALA A 233 9.26 -17.61 4.96
C ALA A 233 7.73 -17.43 5.06
N VAL A 234 7.07 -17.11 3.95
CA VAL A 234 5.60 -16.94 3.86
C VAL A 234 4.90 -18.26 4.15
N ILE A 235 5.35 -19.38 3.57
CA ILE A 235 4.79 -20.72 3.82
C ILE A 235 4.90 -21.07 5.31
N CYS A 236 6.08 -20.91 5.92
CA CYS A 236 6.29 -21.14 7.35
C CYS A 236 5.37 -20.28 8.21
N CYS A 237 5.22 -18.98 7.90
CA CYS A 237 4.32 -18.09 8.62
C CYS A 237 2.86 -18.54 8.52
N ASN A 238 2.40 -18.94 7.32
CA ASN A 238 1.05 -19.46 7.12
C ASN A 238 0.82 -20.79 7.84
N LEU A 239 1.81 -21.68 7.88
CA LEU A 239 1.75 -22.93 8.63
C LEU A 239 1.55 -22.66 10.12
N VAL A 240 2.33 -21.73 10.71
CA VAL A 240 2.18 -21.35 12.11
C VAL A 240 0.77 -20.80 12.38
N LYS A 241 0.22 -19.97 11.48
CA LYS A 241 -1.16 -19.48 11.60
C LYS A 241 -2.18 -20.60 11.53
N ALA A 242 -2.04 -21.52 10.58
CA ALA A 242 -2.94 -22.65 10.44
C ALA A 242 -2.94 -23.50 11.72
N CYS A 243 -1.75 -23.83 12.25
CA CYS A 243 -1.61 -24.52 13.52
C CYS A 243 -2.27 -23.74 14.67
N ALA A 244 -2.04 -22.43 14.77
CA ALA A 244 -2.64 -21.60 15.80
C ALA A 244 -4.18 -21.53 15.70
N MET A 245 -4.73 -21.47 14.48
CA MET A 245 -6.18 -21.50 14.23
C MET A 245 -6.77 -22.86 14.62
N ILE A 246 -6.14 -23.97 14.22
CA ILE A 246 -6.58 -25.33 14.60
C ILE A 246 -6.54 -25.48 16.12
N MET A 247 -5.45 -25.09 16.78
CA MET A 247 -5.34 -25.11 18.24
C MET A 247 -6.43 -24.27 18.91
N THR A 248 -6.75 -23.10 18.35
CA THR A 248 -7.82 -22.24 18.86
C THR A 248 -9.17 -22.95 18.80
N VAL A 249 -9.51 -23.58 17.66
CA VAL A 249 -10.78 -24.31 17.48
C VAL A 249 -10.87 -25.52 18.42
N VAL A 250 -9.79 -26.29 18.55
CA VAL A 250 -9.81 -27.52 19.37
C VAL A 250 -9.86 -27.22 20.87
N ARG A 251 -9.11 -26.21 21.34
CA ARG A 251 -8.95 -25.92 22.77
C ARG A 251 -9.89 -24.85 23.32
N SER A 252 -10.42 -23.94 22.49
CA SER A 252 -11.24 -22.81 22.97
C SER A 252 -12.75 -23.13 22.95
N ARG A 253 -13.19 -24.09 23.76
CA ARG A 253 -14.61 -24.48 23.89
C ARG A 253 -15.41 -23.65 24.90
N GLU A 254 -14.75 -22.75 25.62
CA GLU A 254 -15.40 -21.94 26.66
C GLU A 254 -16.23 -20.81 26.03
N PRO A 255 -17.40 -20.47 26.59
CA PRO A 255 -18.22 -19.37 26.10
C PRO A 255 -17.44 -18.06 26.15
N THR A 256 -17.39 -17.35 25.03
CA THR A 256 -16.69 -16.06 24.90
C THR A 256 -17.66 -14.93 24.66
N LEU A 257 -17.43 -13.80 25.33
CA LEU A 257 -18.20 -12.57 25.14
C LEU A 257 -17.65 -11.79 23.94
N VAL A 258 -18.03 -12.20 22.73
CA VAL A 258 -17.54 -11.60 21.48
C VAL A 258 -18.42 -10.44 21.04
N THR A 259 -19.73 -10.53 21.22
CA THR A 259 -20.66 -9.46 20.87
C THR A 259 -21.25 -8.78 22.10
N LEU A 260 -21.87 -7.62 21.88
CA LEU A 260 -22.71 -6.98 22.88
C LEU A 260 -23.84 -7.88 23.35
N GLY A 261 -24.46 -8.64 22.43
CA GLY A 261 -25.50 -9.59 22.78
C GLY A 261 -24.99 -10.76 23.61
N ASP A 262 -23.77 -11.26 23.37
CA ASP A 262 -23.17 -12.32 24.21
C ASP A 262 -23.03 -11.84 25.66
N ALA A 263 -22.64 -10.58 25.85
CA ALA A 263 -22.53 -9.97 27.17
C ALA A 263 -23.88 -9.85 27.87
N VAL A 264 -24.91 -9.36 27.17
CA VAL A 264 -26.25 -9.22 27.73
C VAL A 264 -26.87 -10.59 28.03
N ASP A 265 -26.73 -11.58 27.13
CA ASP A 265 -27.16 -12.97 27.36
C ASP A 265 -26.50 -13.54 28.63
N SER A 266 -25.18 -13.35 28.77
CA SER A 266 -24.44 -13.86 29.93
C SER A 266 -24.83 -13.16 31.24
N PHE A 267 -24.90 -11.82 31.25
CA PHE A 267 -25.17 -11.06 32.47
C PHE A 267 -26.64 -11.13 32.92
N LEU A 268 -27.58 -11.37 32.01
CA LEU A 268 -28.97 -11.65 32.37
C LEU A 268 -29.13 -13.03 33.00
N ARG A 269 -28.41 -14.05 32.52
CA ARG A 269 -28.45 -15.39 33.14
C ARG A 269 -27.73 -15.44 34.48
N ILE A 270 -26.58 -14.77 34.54
CA ILE A 270 -25.68 -14.77 35.70
C ILE A 270 -25.33 -13.31 36.00
N SER A 271 -26.12 -12.70 36.88
CA SER A 271 -25.90 -11.31 37.29
C SER A 271 -24.59 -11.15 38.04
N ASP A 272 -23.82 -10.13 37.70
CA ASP A 272 -22.51 -9.87 38.31
C ASP A 272 -22.67 -9.20 39.68
N PRO A 273 -22.23 -9.85 40.77
CA PRO A 273 -22.41 -9.28 42.12
C PRO A 273 -21.68 -7.95 42.30
N THR A 274 -20.63 -7.68 41.51
CA THR A 274 -19.80 -6.47 41.67
C THR A 274 -20.45 -5.20 41.13
N THR A 275 -21.47 -5.32 40.27
CA THR A 275 -22.22 -4.18 39.71
C THR A 275 -23.61 -4.06 40.31
N ARG A 276 -23.95 -4.90 41.30
CA ARG A 276 -25.23 -4.87 42.02
C ARG A 276 -25.43 -3.52 42.70
N GLY A 277 -26.68 -3.05 42.76
CA GLY A 277 -26.99 -1.70 43.23
C GLY A 277 -26.83 -0.58 42.19
N ILE A 278 -26.30 -0.89 40.99
CA ILE A 278 -26.16 0.07 39.89
C ILE A 278 -27.09 -0.34 38.74
N CYS A 279 -28.13 0.44 38.43
CA CYS A 279 -29.03 0.15 37.29
C CYS A 279 -28.50 0.66 35.95
N PHE A 280 -27.67 1.71 36.00
CA PHE A 280 -27.11 2.34 34.82
C PHE A 280 -25.74 2.93 35.15
N ALA A 281 -24.80 2.70 34.24
CA ALA A 281 -23.45 3.24 34.35
C ALA A 281 -22.93 3.60 32.97
N ASP A 282 -22.28 4.75 32.87
CA ASP A 282 -21.44 5.09 31.75
C ASP A 282 -19.99 4.71 32.03
N ARG A 283 -19.15 4.77 31.01
CA ARG A 283 -17.72 4.44 31.15
C ARG A 283 -17.01 5.35 32.15
N TRP A 284 -17.43 6.62 32.25
CA TRP A 284 -16.82 7.59 33.15
C TRP A 284 -17.06 7.22 34.62
N PHE A 285 -18.31 6.88 34.98
CA PHE A 285 -18.65 6.42 36.33
C PHE A 285 -17.86 5.17 36.72
N ILE A 286 -17.79 4.18 35.81
CA ILE A 286 -17.04 2.95 36.07
C ILE A 286 -15.55 3.25 36.35
N ASP A 287 -14.91 4.08 35.53
CA ASP A 287 -13.48 4.34 35.66
C ASP A 287 -13.13 5.26 36.84
N ARG A 288 -14.04 6.15 37.29
CA ARG A 288 -13.75 7.17 38.31
C ARG A 288 -14.34 6.91 39.70
N GLU A 289 -15.50 6.26 39.78
CA GLU A 289 -16.22 6.01 41.04
C GLU A 289 -16.14 4.52 41.41
N TRP A 290 -16.72 3.65 40.57
CA TRP A 290 -16.81 2.20 40.86
C TRP A 290 -15.44 1.53 41.08
N ARG A 291 -14.46 1.79 40.21
CA ARG A 291 -13.09 1.24 40.36
C ARG A 291 -12.37 1.66 41.64
N ARG A 292 -12.77 2.79 42.23
CA ARG A 292 -12.18 3.32 43.46
C ARG A 292 -12.96 2.90 44.72
N GLY A 293 -13.98 2.06 44.57
CA GLY A 293 -14.85 1.63 45.67
C GLY A 293 -15.79 2.72 46.17
N LEU A 294 -15.96 3.83 45.43
CA LEU A 294 -16.87 4.91 45.81
C LEU A 294 -18.26 4.65 45.22
N GLY A 295 -19.22 4.34 46.11
CA GLY A 295 -20.66 4.50 45.90
C GLY A 295 -21.36 3.54 44.93
N THR A 296 -21.94 2.46 45.46
CA THR A 296 -23.05 1.72 44.83
C THR A 296 -24.35 2.15 45.50
N GLY A 297 -25.07 3.11 44.92
CA GLY A 297 -26.28 3.63 45.52
C GLY A 297 -27.22 4.28 44.50
N PRO A 298 -28.40 4.74 44.93
CA PRO A 298 -29.42 5.31 44.04
C PRO A 298 -28.88 6.54 43.28
N ARG A 299 -29.17 6.62 41.98
CA ARG A 299 -28.68 7.71 41.12
C ARG A 299 -29.80 8.39 40.35
N GLN A 300 -29.68 9.70 40.24
CA GLN A 300 -30.61 10.52 39.47
C GLN A 300 -30.34 10.40 37.97
N TRP A 301 -31.39 10.18 37.18
CA TRP A 301 -31.30 10.19 35.72
C TRP A 301 -31.22 11.63 35.19
N LYS A 302 -30.03 12.03 34.74
CA LYS A 302 -29.75 13.40 34.25
C LYS A 302 -29.62 13.51 32.74
N GLN A 303 -29.89 12.43 32.00
CA GLN A 303 -29.66 12.38 30.56
C GLN A 303 -30.91 12.85 29.79
N ASN A 304 -30.84 14.04 29.17
CA ASN A 304 -31.94 14.62 28.39
C ASN A 304 -31.56 14.93 26.92
N ARG A 305 -30.26 14.97 26.59
CA ARG A 305 -29.79 15.33 25.23
C ARG A 305 -29.47 14.11 24.40
N ALA A 306 -29.88 14.15 23.13
CA ALA A 306 -29.51 13.16 22.12
C ALA A 306 -27.98 12.98 22.10
N GLN A 307 -27.57 11.73 22.21
CA GLN A 307 -26.17 11.34 22.17
C GLN A 307 -25.71 11.22 20.71
N ARG A 308 -24.41 11.17 20.50
CA ARG A 308 -23.82 11.05 19.16
C ARG A 308 -22.94 9.80 19.09
N TRP A 309 -22.74 9.26 17.90
CA TRP A 309 -21.99 8.02 17.69
C TRP A 309 -20.58 8.09 18.27
N TRP A 310 -19.91 9.25 18.19
CA TRP A 310 -18.57 9.42 18.76
C TRP A 310 -18.50 9.22 20.28
N THR A 311 -19.58 9.37 21.05
CA THR A 311 -19.58 9.18 22.51
C THR A 311 -19.49 7.71 22.91
N SER A 312 -19.79 6.79 21.99
CA SER A 312 -19.63 5.35 22.21
C SER A 312 -18.17 4.88 22.10
N VAL A 313 -17.30 5.76 21.62
CA VAL A 313 -15.87 5.51 21.40
C VAL A 313 -15.05 6.25 22.45
N SER A 314 -14.02 5.59 23.01
CA SER A 314 -13.10 6.27 23.93
C SER A 314 -12.30 7.37 23.24
N LYS A 315 -12.02 8.47 23.95
CA LYS A 315 -11.13 9.56 23.47
C LYS A 315 -9.78 9.05 22.98
N THR A 316 -9.18 8.09 23.70
CA THR A 316 -7.88 7.49 23.31
C THR A 316 -7.93 6.83 21.93
N ARG A 317 -8.97 6.04 21.62
CA ARG A 317 -9.13 5.41 20.29
C ARG A 317 -9.26 6.45 19.17
N TRP A 318 -10.02 7.53 19.41
CA TRP A 318 -10.12 8.64 18.47
C TRP A 318 -8.77 9.33 18.25
N ILE A 319 -8.06 9.67 19.32
CA ILE A 319 -6.76 10.33 19.26
C ILE A 319 -5.75 9.44 18.55
N THR A 320 -5.61 8.18 18.95
CA THR A 320 -4.66 7.24 18.34
C THR A 320 -4.94 7.04 16.86
N CYS A 321 -6.19 6.78 16.46
CA CYS A 321 -6.52 6.57 15.04
C CYS A 321 -6.23 7.83 14.20
N ASN A 322 -6.70 9.02 14.63
CA ASN A 322 -6.46 10.26 13.88
C ASN A 322 -4.99 10.66 13.87
N PHE A 323 -4.27 10.46 14.98
CA PHE A 323 -2.84 10.76 15.06
C PHE A 323 -2.02 9.89 14.12
N CYS A 324 -2.24 8.56 14.14
CA CYS A 324 -1.59 7.65 13.20
C CYS A 324 -1.92 8.01 11.75
N PHE A 325 -3.18 8.32 11.46
CA PHE A 325 -3.61 8.74 10.12
C PHE A 325 -2.92 10.03 9.68
N ALA A 326 -2.90 11.06 10.56
CA ALA A 326 -2.27 12.34 10.28
C ALA A 326 -0.77 12.18 10.01
N ILE A 327 -0.05 11.38 10.81
CA ILE A 327 1.37 11.09 10.57
C ILE A 327 1.56 10.47 9.19
N ILE A 328 0.79 9.42 8.85
CA ILE A 328 0.93 8.73 7.57
C ILE A 328 0.66 9.68 6.40
N MET A 329 -0.37 10.53 6.52
CA MET A 329 -0.70 11.54 5.52
C MET A 329 0.40 12.60 5.37
N ILE A 330 0.99 13.07 6.47
CA ILE A 330 2.11 14.02 6.45
C ILE A 330 3.32 13.38 5.78
N VAL A 331 3.69 12.16 6.17
CA VAL A 331 4.82 11.44 5.57
C VAL A 331 4.60 11.23 4.07
N ALA A 332 3.41 10.76 3.67
CA ALA A 332 3.07 10.58 2.25
C ALA A 332 3.09 11.91 1.47
N ALA A 333 2.62 13.01 2.05
CA ALA A 333 2.68 14.34 1.42
C ALA A 333 4.13 14.86 1.28
N VAL A 334 4.99 14.61 2.27
CA VAL A 334 6.41 14.95 2.19
C VAL A 334 7.10 14.12 1.11
N LEU A 335 6.85 12.80 1.07
CA LEU A 335 7.39 11.92 0.03
C LEU A 335 6.91 12.33 -1.37
N LEU A 336 5.63 12.69 -1.51
CA LEU A 336 5.09 13.23 -2.76
C LEU A 336 5.82 14.50 -3.19
N ARG A 337 6.03 15.43 -2.26
CA ARG A 337 6.75 16.69 -2.55
C ARG A 337 8.19 16.41 -3.00
N LEU A 338 8.87 15.45 -2.38
CA LEU A 338 10.22 15.05 -2.78
C LEU A 338 10.21 14.38 -4.16
N GLY A 339 9.25 13.50 -4.43
CA GLY A 339 9.09 12.84 -5.73
C GLY A 339 8.79 13.83 -6.87
N ILE A 340 7.86 14.77 -6.66
CA ILE A 340 7.54 15.83 -7.64
C ILE A 340 8.76 16.73 -7.89
N ARG A 341 9.52 17.07 -6.83
CA ARG A 341 10.74 17.88 -7.00
C ARG A 341 11.80 17.13 -7.80
N ASN A 342 11.98 15.84 -7.56
CA ASN A 342 12.93 15.01 -8.30
C ASN A 342 12.51 14.88 -9.77
N ASP A 343 11.25 14.49 -10.02
CA ASP A 343 10.70 14.38 -11.38
C ASP A 343 10.77 15.72 -12.12
N GLY A 344 10.47 16.83 -11.43
CA GLY A 344 10.44 18.18 -11.98
C GLY A 344 11.80 18.74 -12.43
N THR A 345 12.90 18.04 -12.17
CA THR A 345 14.21 18.40 -12.72
C THR A 345 14.32 18.08 -14.22
N VAL A 346 13.55 17.09 -14.70
CA VAL A 346 13.63 16.58 -16.08
C VAL A 346 12.27 16.53 -16.77
N LEU A 347 11.18 16.27 -16.02
CA LEU A 347 9.83 16.02 -16.54
C LEU A 347 8.83 17.11 -16.12
N ASN A 348 7.80 17.33 -16.94
CA ASN A 348 6.67 18.21 -16.60
C ASN A 348 5.85 17.64 -15.43
N THR A 349 5.57 18.43 -14.40
CA THR A 349 4.93 17.94 -13.15
C THR A 349 3.42 18.19 -13.07
N ASP A 350 2.78 18.55 -14.18
CA ASP A 350 1.33 18.74 -14.23
C ASP A 350 0.58 17.40 -14.07
N LEU A 351 -0.68 17.47 -13.63
CA LEU A 351 -1.48 16.29 -13.32
C LEU A 351 -1.68 15.38 -14.56
N LYS A 352 -1.78 15.95 -15.76
CA LYS A 352 -1.97 15.18 -17.00
C LYS A 352 -0.71 14.41 -17.35
N SER A 353 0.47 15.03 -17.23
CA SER A 353 1.78 14.38 -17.41
C SER A 353 2.02 13.29 -16.38
N MET A 354 1.65 13.51 -15.10
CA MET A 354 1.76 12.46 -14.08
C MET A 354 0.80 11.29 -14.37
N TRP A 355 -0.42 11.57 -14.84
CA TRP A 355 -1.39 10.54 -15.21
C TRP A 355 -0.93 9.71 -16.42
N SER A 356 -0.36 10.34 -17.44
CA SER A 356 0.09 9.65 -18.66
C SER A 356 1.26 8.69 -18.43
N ARG A 357 1.98 8.84 -17.32
CA ARG A 357 3.04 7.89 -16.91
C ARG A 357 2.48 6.58 -16.36
N GLY A 358 1.22 6.57 -15.93
CA GLY A 358 0.57 5.39 -15.37
C GLY A 358 0.83 5.15 -13.88
N PHE A 359 0.10 4.16 -13.36
CA PHE A 359 0.18 3.70 -11.97
C PHE A 359 1.15 2.51 -11.92
N GLY A 360 2.13 2.53 -11.01
CA GLY A 360 3.06 1.42 -10.83
C GLY A 360 4.04 1.14 -11.97
N GLU A 361 4.08 1.99 -13.00
CA GLU A 361 4.98 1.82 -14.14
C GLU A 361 6.42 2.24 -13.80
N VAL A 362 7.40 1.42 -14.16
CA VAL A 362 8.82 1.68 -13.89
C VAL A 362 9.32 2.78 -14.83
N ASN A 363 9.83 3.88 -14.28
CA ASN A 363 10.42 4.98 -15.03
C ASN A 363 11.85 5.22 -14.54
N SER A 364 12.82 5.42 -15.44
CA SER A 364 14.23 5.66 -15.10
C SER A 364 14.46 6.89 -14.21
N ILE A 365 13.53 7.85 -14.20
CA ILE A 365 13.62 9.09 -13.42
C ILE A 365 12.97 8.93 -12.04
N SER A 366 11.85 8.20 -11.96
CA SER A 366 11.07 8.03 -10.72
C SER A 366 11.53 6.81 -9.89
N LEU A 367 12.86 6.70 -9.71
CA LEU A 367 13.52 5.67 -8.90
C LEU A 367 14.23 6.32 -7.71
N LEU A 368 14.24 5.63 -6.57
CA LEU A 368 15.06 6.06 -5.43
C LEU A 368 16.55 5.86 -5.74
N ILE A 369 17.32 6.93 -5.61
CA ILE A 369 18.79 6.95 -5.70
C ILE A 369 19.40 6.48 -4.37
N ILE A 370 18.95 5.32 -3.87
CA ILE A 370 19.49 4.68 -2.67
C ILE A 370 20.13 3.38 -3.10
N ARG A 371 21.41 3.20 -2.75
CA ARG A 371 22.12 1.95 -3.03
C ARG A 371 21.83 0.95 -1.92
N PHE A 372 20.98 -0.03 -2.21
CA PHE A 372 20.71 -1.15 -1.32
C PHE A 372 21.84 -2.18 -1.41
N ARG A 373 22.12 -2.86 -0.30
CA ARG A 373 23.11 -3.96 -0.27
C ARG A 373 22.55 -5.22 -0.89
N ASN A 374 21.26 -5.49 -0.62
CA ASN A 374 20.54 -6.68 -1.04
C ASN A 374 19.14 -6.30 -1.53
N ILE A 375 18.59 -7.07 -2.48
CA ILE A 375 17.21 -6.89 -2.97
C ILE A 375 16.18 -6.96 -1.84
N THR A 376 16.45 -7.73 -0.78
CA THR A 376 15.59 -7.85 0.41
C THR A 376 15.36 -6.51 1.10
N GLU A 377 16.36 -5.62 1.15
CA GLU A 377 16.20 -4.30 1.77
C GLU A 377 15.21 -3.44 0.97
N SER A 378 15.31 -3.47 -0.37
CA SER A 378 14.38 -2.79 -1.27
C SER A 378 12.96 -3.34 -1.14
N VAL A 379 12.83 -4.67 -1.02
CA VAL A 379 11.53 -5.35 -0.80
C VAL A 379 10.88 -4.89 0.51
N LEU A 380 11.64 -4.86 1.60
CA LEU A 380 11.12 -4.42 2.90
C LEU A 380 10.68 -2.96 2.86
N LEU A 381 11.47 -2.09 2.23
CA LEU A 381 11.12 -0.67 2.11
C LEU A 381 9.87 -0.44 1.25
N ALA A 382 9.77 -1.12 0.09
CA ALA A 382 8.63 -0.97 -0.81
C ALA A 382 7.30 -1.42 -0.16
N ASN A 383 7.35 -2.44 0.71
CA ASN A 383 6.16 -3.01 1.34
C ASN A 383 5.90 -2.53 2.78
N LEU A 384 6.81 -1.75 3.38
CA LEU A 384 6.61 -1.17 4.70
C LEU A 384 5.27 -0.38 4.82
N PRO A 385 4.89 0.47 3.83
CA PRO A 385 3.61 1.17 3.87
C PRO A 385 2.39 0.24 3.93
N GLN A 386 2.46 -0.94 3.29
CA GLN A 386 1.38 -1.94 3.31
C GLN A 386 1.15 -2.42 4.75
N THR A 387 2.22 -2.75 5.47
CA THR A 387 2.11 -3.23 6.85
C THR A 387 1.53 -2.14 7.77
N ILE A 388 1.98 -0.90 7.60
CA ILE A 388 1.46 0.26 8.35
C ILE A 388 -0.05 0.43 8.09
N LEU A 389 -0.49 0.31 6.84
CA LEU A 389 -1.89 0.42 6.47
C LEU A 389 -2.76 -0.68 7.11
N SER A 390 -2.25 -1.91 7.23
CA SER A 390 -2.95 -3.00 7.92
C SER A 390 -3.13 -2.71 9.41
N PHE A 391 -2.13 -2.14 10.09
CA PHE A 391 -2.29 -1.72 11.48
C PHE A 391 -3.27 -0.55 11.64
N LEU A 392 -3.23 0.41 10.71
CA LEU A 392 -4.17 1.53 10.68
C LEU A 392 -5.61 1.03 10.52
N TYR A 393 -5.84 0.04 9.66
CA TYR A 393 -7.14 -0.61 9.48
C TYR A 393 -7.70 -1.17 10.80
N LEU A 394 -6.88 -1.79 11.65
CA LEU A 394 -7.35 -2.29 12.96
C LEU A 394 -7.91 -1.17 13.84
N THR A 395 -7.25 -0.01 13.86
CA THR A 395 -7.72 1.16 14.63
C THR A 395 -8.97 1.78 14.02
N TYR A 396 -9.02 1.89 12.69
CA TYR A 396 -10.15 2.45 11.96
C TYR A 396 -11.40 1.56 12.08
N ASN A 397 -11.24 0.24 11.89
CA ASN A 397 -12.28 -0.76 12.10
C ASN A 397 -12.78 -0.76 13.57
N SER A 398 -11.88 -0.56 14.53
CA SER A 398 -12.26 -0.41 15.94
C SER A 398 -13.17 0.80 16.20
N LEU A 399 -12.99 1.93 15.50
CA LEU A 399 -13.88 3.10 15.64
C LEU A 399 -15.30 2.75 15.16
N PHE A 400 -15.42 2.18 13.96
CA PHE A 400 -16.71 1.76 13.39
C PHE A 400 -17.40 0.70 14.24
N THR A 401 -16.65 -0.29 14.73
CA THR A 401 -17.20 -1.34 15.60
C THR A 401 -17.81 -0.73 16.87
N CYS A 402 -17.11 0.21 17.52
CA CYS A 402 -17.64 0.91 18.70
C CYS A 402 -18.88 1.75 18.39
N MET A 403 -18.86 2.54 17.31
CA MET A 403 -19.99 3.38 16.92
C MET A 403 -21.23 2.55 16.62
N LEU A 404 -21.06 1.43 15.91
CA LEU A 404 -22.15 0.53 15.56
C LEU A 404 -22.66 -0.28 16.76
N ALA A 405 -21.78 -0.70 17.66
CA ALA A 405 -22.18 -1.32 18.92
C ALA A 405 -22.98 -0.35 19.80
N GLY A 406 -22.57 0.92 19.88
CA GLY A 406 -23.32 1.97 20.56
C GLY A 406 -24.69 2.24 19.91
N HIS A 407 -24.74 2.24 18.58
CA HIS A 407 -26.02 2.33 17.86
C HIS A 407 -26.92 1.13 18.14
N GLU A 408 -26.41 -0.11 18.11
CA GLU A 408 -27.17 -1.31 18.46
C GLU A 408 -27.69 -1.24 19.91
N TRP A 409 -26.84 -0.81 20.86
CA TRP A 409 -27.23 -0.59 22.25
C TRP A 409 -28.37 0.44 22.36
N SER A 410 -28.27 1.55 21.64
CA SER A 410 -29.27 2.63 21.69
C SER A 410 -30.67 2.18 21.28
N LEU A 411 -30.77 1.18 20.40
CA LEU A 411 -32.05 0.67 19.90
C LEU A 411 -32.84 -0.08 20.98
N PHE A 412 -32.17 -0.65 21.98
CA PHE A 412 -32.83 -1.31 23.10
C PHE A 412 -33.56 -0.35 24.04
N GLY A 413 -33.27 0.96 24.02
CA GLY A 413 -34.06 1.94 24.79
C GLY A 413 -35.46 2.15 24.21
N HIS A 414 -35.64 1.92 22.90
CA HIS A 414 -36.88 2.23 22.18
C HIS A 414 -37.70 1.02 21.76
N HIS A 415 -37.03 -0.06 21.38
CA HIS A 415 -37.66 -1.18 20.70
C HIS A 415 -37.31 -2.48 21.40
N HIS A 416 -38.31 -3.34 21.56
CA HIS A 416 -38.10 -4.74 21.89
C HIS A 416 -37.35 -5.42 20.75
N ARG A 417 -36.11 -5.87 21.02
CA ARG A 417 -35.24 -6.51 20.04
C ARG A 417 -34.65 -7.80 20.56
N THR A 418 -34.40 -8.73 19.66
CA THR A 418 -33.71 -9.99 19.95
C THR A 418 -32.21 -9.77 20.11
N LEU A 419 -31.58 -10.46 21.05
CA LEU A 419 -30.14 -10.41 21.26
C LEU A 419 -29.36 -11.02 20.08
N ARG A 420 -28.26 -10.36 19.71
CA ARG A 420 -27.36 -10.80 18.64
C ARG A 420 -26.12 -11.46 19.23
N VAL A 421 -26.06 -12.79 19.16
CA VAL A 421 -25.05 -13.60 19.86
C VAL A 421 -24.22 -14.43 18.89
N THR A 422 -23.06 -14.90 19.32
CA THR A 422 -22.21 -15.81 18.53
C THR A 422 -22.76 -17.23 18.44
N SER A 423 -23.43 -17.70 19.49
CA SER A 423 -24.06 -19.04 19.54
C SER A 423 -25.55 -18.90 19.89
N PRO A 424 -26.44 -18.77 18.88
CA PRO A 424 -27.85 -18.45 19.12
C PRO A 424 -28.63 -19.60 19.73
N ARG A 425 -29.48 -19.28 20.71
CA ARG A 425 -30.56 -20.14 21.21
C ARG A 425 -31.89 -19.80 20.53
N PRO A 426 -32.95 -20.62 20.67
CA PRO A 426 -34.27 -20.28 20.13
C PRO A 426 -34.70 -18.86 20.52
N GLY A 427 -35.14 -18.08 19.54
CA GLY A 427 -35.56 -16.67 19.70
C GLY A 427 -34.43 -15.63 19.66
N GLN A 428 -33.17 -16.04 19.54
CA GLN A 428 -32.02 -15.15 19.33
C GLN A 428 -31.55 -15.13 17.88
N ARG A 429 -30.78 -14.11 17.51
CA ARG A 429 -30.19 -13.98 16.17
C ARG A 429 -28.68 -14.20 16.22
N SER A 430 -28.14 -14.90 15.22
CA SER A 430 -26.70 -15.04 15.04
C SER A 430 -26.06 -13.69 14.71
N THR A 431 -24.81 -13.51 15.13
CA THR A 431 -23.96 -12.40 14.68
C THR A 431 -23.53 -12.54 13.22
N TYR A 432 -23.06 -11.44 12.63
CA TYR A 432 -22.38 -11.46 11.33
C TYR A 432 -20.97 -12.03 11.49
N TRP A 433 -20.44 -12.64 10.44
CA TRP A 433 -19.10 -13.26 10.42
C TRP A 433 -17.96 -12.30 10.85
N LEU A 434 -18.16 -10.97 10.78
CA LEU A 434 -17.20 -9.93 11.18
C LEU A 434 -17.73 -8.95 12.25
N GLN A 435 -18.77 -9.32 12.99
CA GLN A 435 -19.45 -8.51 14.03
C GLN A 435 -20.15 -7.21 13.53
N ILE A 436 -19.66 -6.60 12.46
CA ILE A 436 -20.19 -5.41 11.79
C ILE A 436 -21.20 -5.84 10.70
N PRO A 437 -22.34 -5.13 10.53
CA PRO A 437 -23.25 -5.37 9.41
C PRO A 437 -22.56 -5.21 8.04
N TYR A 438 -22.93 -6.02 7.06
CA TYR A 438 -22.31 -5.99 5.72
C TYR A 438 -22.41 -4.64 5.01
N THR A 439 -23.43 -3.84 5.32
CA THR A 439 -23.58 -2.46 4.81
C THR A 439 -22.43 -1.53 5.18
N TYR A 440 -21.69 -1.83 6.25
CA TYR A 440 -20.50 -1.09 6.66
C TYR A 440 -19.23 -1.91 6.45
N ALA A 441 -19.27 -3.24 6.68
CA ALA A 441 -18.11 -4.11 6.53
C ALA A 441 -17.61 -4.15 5.08
N ILE A 442 -18.51 -4.24 4.09
CA ILE A 442 -18.12 -4.30 2.67
C ILE A 442 -17.43 -2.99 2.25
N PRO A 443 -18.01 -1.78 2.41
CA PRO A 443 -17.31 -0.54 2.08
C PRO A 443 -15.97 -0.38 2.81
N LEU A 444 -15.88 -0.81 4.06
CA LEU A 444 -14.66 -0.73 4.86
C LEU A 444 -13.55 -1.64 4.30
N MET A 445 -13.90 -2.87 3.92
CA MET A 445 -12.98 -3.81 3.29
C MET A 445 -12.60 -3.36 1.89
N THR A 446 -13.54 -2.84 1.09
CA THR A 446 -13.27 -2.28 -0.23
C THR A 446 -12.32 -1.09 -0.14
N LEU A 447 -12.55 -0.18 0.81
CA LEU A 447 -11.66 0.96 1.08
C LEU A 447 -10.25 0.50 1.47
N SER A 448 -10.16 -0.49 2.37
CA SER A 448 -8.87 -1.06 2.78
C SER A 448 -8.14 -1.70 1.59
N GLY A 449 -8.83 -2.55 0.82
CA GLY A 449 -8.26 -3.20 -0.37
C GLY A 449 -7.81 -2.19 -1.42
N LEU A 450 -8.61 -1.15 -1.68
CA LEU A 450 -8.27 -0.09 -2.62
C LEU A 450 -7.04 0.72 -2.16
N LEU A 451 -6.97 1.07 -0.87
CA LEU A 451 -5.80 1.74 -0.30
C LEU A 451 -4.54 0.86 -0.40
N HIS A 452 -4.66 -0.44 -0.11
CA HIS A 452 -3.55 -1.39 -0.23
C HIS A 452 -3.07 -1.52 -1.68
N TRP A 453 -4.01 -1.64 -2.63
CA TRP A 453 -3.70 -1.69 -4.06
C TRP A 453 -3.02 -0.38 -4.52
N LEU A 454 -3.61 0.78 -4.24
CA LEU A 454 -3.02 2.08 -4.60
C LEU A 454 -1.64 2.29 -3.98
N THR A 455 -1.44 1.85 -2.73
CA THR A 455 -0.13 1.91 -2.06
C THR A 455 0.90 1.04 -2.78
N SER A 456 0.49 -0.12 -3.32
CA SER A 456 1.39 -0.99 -4.11
C SER A 456 1.77 -0.35 -5.43
N GLN A 457 0.92 0.52 -5.98
CA GLN A 457 1.21 1.29 -7.18
C GLN A 457 1.98 2.58 -6.89
N SER A 458 2.01 3.02 -5.62
CA SER A 458 2.66 4.25 -5.18
C SER A 458 4.14 4.07 -4.93
N ILE A 459 4.52 2.95 -4.31
CA ILE A 459 5.89 2.59 -3.99
C ILE A 459 6.02 1.09 -4.27
N PHE A 460 6.91 0.71 -5.18
CA PHE A 460 7.04 -0.66 -5.67
C PHE A 460 8.50 -1.06 -5.91
N LEU A 461 8.76 -2.37 -5.92
CA LEU A 461 10.07 -2.90 -6.29
C LEU A 461 10.30 -2.72 -7.80
N ALA A 462 11.39 -2.06 -8.18
CA ALA A 462 11.80 -1.89 -9.56
C ALA A 462 13.09 -2.66 -9.81
N ARG A 463 13.03 -3.63 -10.74
CA ARG A 463 14.19 -4.41 -11.19
C ARG A 463 14.36 -4.33 -12.70
N VAL A 464 15.56 -3.96 -13.13
CA VAL A 464 15.94 -3.88 -14.54
C VAL A 464 17.27 -4.62 -14.73
N GLU A 465 17.25 -5.63 -15.59
CA GLU A 465 18.44 -6.33 -16.06
C GLU A 465 19.03 -5.56 -17.24
N ILE A 466 20.32 -5.23 -17.15
CA ILE A 466 21.02 -4.47 -18.17
C ILE A 466 21.90 -5.44 -18.96
N PHE A 467 21.79 -5.37 -20.28
CA PHE A 467 22.65 -6.09 -21.21
C PHE A 467 23.67 -5.13 -21.80
N ASP A 468 24.90 -5.57 -21.98
CA ASP A 468 25.93 -4.75 -22.60
C ASP A 468 25.64 -4.51 -24.10
N PRO A 469 26.40 -3.60 -24.77
CA PRO A 469 26.25 -3.36 -26.20
C PRO A 469 26.46 -4.59 -27.10
N PHE A 470 26.92 -5.72 -26.57
CA PHE A 470 27.11 -6.97 -27.30
C PHE A 470 26.13 -8.08 -26.86
N GLY A 471 25.18 -7.76 -25.99
CA GLY A 471 24.12 -8.66 -25.52
C GLY A 471 24.49 -9.63 -24.41
N ARG A 472 25.62 -9.39 -23.74
CA ARG A 472 26.02 -10.12 -22.54
C ARG A 472 25.34 -9.52 -21.32
N GLU A 473 25.02 -10.36 -20.33
CA GLU A 473 24.43 -9.88 -19.08
C GLU A 473 25.44 -9.01 -18.32
N SER A 474 25.06 -7.78 -17.99
CA SER A 474 25.88 -6.86 -17.20
C SER A 474 25.70 -7.14 -15.71
N LEU A 475 26.79 -7.09 -14.94
CA LEU A 475 26.71 -7.10 -13.48
C LEU A 475 25.99 -5.87 -12.91
N ASN A 476 25.86 -4.81 -13.72
CA ASN A 476 25.21 -3.56 -13.34
C ASN A 476 23.69 -3.66 -13.49
N THR A 477 23.02 -4.41 -12.62
CA THR A 477 21.54 -4.41 -12.56
C THR A 477 21.00 -3.22 -11.76
N ILE A 478 19.78 -2.80 -12.06
CA ILE A 478 19.01 -1.88 -11.22
C ILE A 478 18.12 -2.74 -10.32
N SER A 479 18.30 -2.61 -9.01
CA SER A 479 17.41 -3.20 -8.00
C SER A 479 17.16 -2.14 -6.94
N THR A 480 16.06 -1.41 -7.09
CA THR A 480 15.70 -0.30 -6.20
C THR A 480 14.18 -0.21 -6.05
N VAL A 481 13.71 0.87 -5.42
CA VAL A 481 12.30 1.16 -5.22
C VAL A 481 11.89 2.27 -6.19
N GLY A 482 10.86 2.00 -6.99
CA GLY A 482 10.18 3.00 -7.82
C GLY A 482 9.04 3.66 -7.07
N TYR A 483 8.69 4.87 -7.47
CA TYR A 483 7.52 5.59 -6.95
C TYR A 483 6.65 6.17 -8.07
N SER A 484 5.35 6.31 -7.80
CA SER A 484 4.40 6.96 -8.71
C SER A 484 3.66 8.10 -7.99
N CYS A 485 3.93 9.34 -8.41
CA CYS A 485 3.32 10.53 -7.83
C CYS A 485 1.79 10.51 -7.95
N ILE A 486 1.23 10.04 -9.08
CA ILE A 486 -0.22 9.99 -9.28
C ILE A 486 -0.91 8.98 -8.36
N ALA A 487 -0.25 7.84 -8.11
CA ALA A 487 -0.75 6.85 -7.16
C ALA A 487 -0.70 7.40 -5.71
N ILE A 488 0.38 8.09 -5.33
CA ILE A 488 0.49 8.73 -4.01
C ILE A 488 -0.60 9.80 -3.81
N ILE A 489 -0.87 10.64 -4.82
CA ILE A 489 -1.98 11.60 -4.79
C ILE A 489 -3.31 10.87 -4.58
N SER A 490 -3.53 9.77 -5.27
CA SER A 490 -4.74 8.96 -5.12
C SER A 490 -4.89 8.38 -3.71
N VAL A 491 -3.79 7.88 -3.11
CA VAL A 491 -3.76 7.41 -1.71
C VAL A 491 -4.10 8.54 -0.74
N LEU A 492 -3.51 9.72 -0.92
CA LEU A 492 -3.78 10.89 -0.08
C LEU A 492 -5.26 11.31 -0.17
N THR A 493 -5.81 11.33 -1.38
CA THR A 493 -7.20 11.75 -1.62
C THR A 493 -8.18 10.77 -0.96
N LEU A 494 -8.00 9.47 -1.22
CA LEU A 494 -8.84 8.42 -0.63
C LEU A 494 -8.68 8.35 0.89
N GLY A 495 -7.46 8.56 1.38
CA GLY A 495 -7.19 8.61 2.81
C GLY A 495 -7.89 9.78 3.51
N PHE A 496 -7.84 10.98 2.93
CA PHE A 496 -8.56 12.13 3.45
C PHE A 496 -10.08 11.88 3.50
N LEU A 497 -10.64 11.29 2.44
CA LEU A 497 -12.06 10.90 2.40
C LEU A 497 -12.41 9.90 3.52
N ALA A 498 -11.53 8.93 3.81
CA ALA A 498 -11.72 7.98 4.90
C ALA A 498 -11.80 8.68 6.28
N LEU A 499 -10.97 9.70 6.52
CA LEU A 499 -11.02 10.50 7.75
C LEU A 499 -12.33 11.27 7.87
N VAL A 500 -12.73 11.97 6.80
CA VAL A 500 -13.97 12.74 6.76
C VAL A 500 -15.18 11.81 6.98
N ALA A 501 -15.17 10.62 6.38
CA ALA A 501 -16.23 9.62 6.55
C ALA A 501 -16.35 9.17 8.02
N ALA A 502 -15.23 8.88 8.69
CA ALA A 502 -15.25 8.51 10.11
C ALA A 502 -15.79 9.63 11.00
N ALA A 503 -15.31 10.87 10.77
CA ALA A 503 -15.79 12.04 11.50
C ALA A 503 -17.30 12.27 11.26
N GLY A 504 -17.75 12.26 10.00
CA GLY A 504 -19.15 12.42 9.61
C GLY A 504 -20.06 11.37 10.24
N MET A 505 -19.63 10.11 10.27
CA MET A 505 -20.36 9.04 10.95
C MET A 505 -20.41 9.26 12.47
N GLY A 506 -19.35 9.80 13.07
CA GLY A 506 -19.32 10.17 14.49
C GLY A 506 -20.34 11.24 14.89
N TYR A 507 -20.77 12.10 13.96
CA TYR A 507 -21.78 13.15 14.18
C TYR A 507 -23.23 12.64 14.15
N LYS A 508 -23.48 11.42 13.66
CA LYS A 508 -24.82 10.81 13.70
C LYS A 508 -25.33 10.76 15.14
N ARG A 509 -26.62 11.01 15.31
CA ARG A 509 -27.28 11.05 16.62
C ARG A 509 -27.94 9.71 16.91
N PHE A 510 -27.97 9.32 18.18
CA PHE A 510 -28.88 8.31 18.71
C PHE A 510 -29.50 8.83 20.01
N SER A 511 -30.59 8.21 20.43
CA SER A 511 -31.45 8.74 21.49
C SER A 511 -30.80 8.79 22.87
N ALA A 512 -31.33 9.68 23.70
CA ALA A 512 -30.95 9.86 25.10
C ALA A 512 -31.61 8.85 26.05
N GLU A 513 -32.48 7.98 25.57
CA GLU A 513 -33.32 7.07 26.38
C GLU A 513 -32.57 5.86 26.97
N ILE A 514 -31.25 5.75 26.77
CA ILE A 514 -30.39 4.73 27.37
C ILE A 514 -28.98 5.26 27.64
N THR A 515 -28.34 4.74 28.68
CA THR A 515 -26.98 5.11 29.07
C THR A 515 -25.95 4.60 28.07
N THR A 516 -24.90 5.37 27.82
CA THR A 516 -23.82 4.97 26.89
C THR A 516 -22.81 4.07 27.58
N VAL A 517 -23.00 2.76 27.42
CA VAL A 517 -22.07 1.74 27.97
C VAL A 517 -20.81 1.55 27.11
N GLY A 518 -20.91 1.89 25.81
CA GLY A 518 -19.86 1.63 24.82
C GLY A 518 -19.54 0.13 24.76
N CYS A 519 -18.26 -0.21 24.98
CA CYS A 519 -17.80 -1.61 25.06
C CYS A 519 -17.48 -2.04 26.50
N CYS A 520 -17.83 -1.28 27.53
CA CYS A 520 -17.40 -1.56 28.90
C CYS A 520 -18.21 -2.71 29.52
N SER A 521 -17.55 -3.81 29.89
CA SER A 521 -18.22 -4.99 30.47
C SER A 521 -19.01 -4.67 31.74
N ALA A 522 -18.45 -3.86 32.66
CA ALA A 522 -19.11 -3.51 33.91
C ALA A 522 -20.33 -2.61 33.70
N ALA A 523 -20.27 -1.71 32.72
CA ALA A 523 -21.40 -0.84 32.38
C ALA A 523 -22.56 -1.63 31.73
N ILE A 524 -22.24 -2.60 30.87
CA ILE A 524 -23.23 -3.52 30.30
C ILE A 524 -23.86 -4.37 31.40
N SER A 525 -23.03 -4.93 32.28
CA SER A 525 -23.44 -5.75 33.42
C SER A 525 -24.40 -5.02 34.38
N ALA A 526 -24.11 -3.76 34.72
CA ALA A 526 -24.98 -2.92 35.55
C ALA A 526 -26.41 -2.78 34.97
N ALA A 527 -26.55 -2.74 33.64
CA ALA A 527 -27.84 -2.64 32.97
C ALA A 527 -28.63 -3.98 32.93
N CYS A 528 -28.03 -5.09 33.36
CA CYS A 528 -28.56 -6.45 33.23
C CYS A 528 -29.01 -7.08 34.58
N HIS A 529 -29.14 -6.29 35.65
CA HIS A 529 -29.72 -6.77 36.91
C HIS A 529 -31.24 -6.89 36.75
N ALA A 530 -31.75 -7.99 36.21
CA ALA A 530 -33.19 -8.18 36.05
C ALA A 530 -33.82 -8.67 37.38
N TRP A 531 -35.06 -8.27 37.63
CA TRP A 531 -35.84 -8.68 38.79
C TRP A 531 -37.15 -9.35 38.33
N GLY A 532 -37.46 -10.53 38.89
CA GLY A 532 -38.65 -11.31 38.54
C GLY A 532 -38.56 -12.05 37.19
N VAL A 533 -39.34 -13.15 37.09
CA VAL A 533 -39.40 -14.13 35.98
C VAL A 533 -38.10 -14.93 35.76
N ASP A 534 -38.22 -16.19 35.35
CA ASP A 534 -37.11 -17.06 34.99
C ASP A 534 -36.14 -16.36 34.03
N LEU A 535 -34.96 -15.98 34.55
CA LEU A 535 -33.88 -15.28 33.86
C LEU A 535 -33.46 -15.99 32.56
N GLY A 536 -33.70 -17.32 32.49
CA GLY A 536 -33.49 -18.14 31.29
C GLY A 536 -34.44 -17.86 30.13
N GLU A 537 -35.68 -17.43 30.39
CA GLU A 537 -36.70 -17.15 29.37
C GLU A 537 -36.56 -15.77 28.74
N ILE A 538 -36.17 -14.76 29.52
CA ILE A 538 -36.04 -13.36 29.07
C ILE A 538 -35.13 -13.27 27.84
N VAL A 539 -34.06 -14.05 27.89
CA VAL A 539 -32.96 -14.05 26.93
C VAL A 539 -33.35 -14.67 25.56
N GLY A 540 -34.40 -15.51 25.54
CA GLY A 540 -35.00 -16.07 24.32
C GLY A 540 -36.13 -15.22 23.73
N LYS A 541 -36.56 -14.15 24.42
CA LYS A 541 -37.62 -13.24 23.97
C LYS A 541 -37.01 -11.93 23.45
N LYS A 542 -37.85 -11.08 22.83
CA LYS A 542 -37.43 -9.72 22.47
C LYS A 542 -37.35 -8.89 23.76
N VAL A 543 -36.20 -8.27 24.00
CA VAL A 543 -35.95 -7.47 25.21
C VAL A 543 -35.87 -5.98 24.90
N ARG A 544 -36.27 -5.16 25.86
CA ARG A 544 -36.12 -3.70 25.85
C ARG A 544 -35.53 -3.27 27.19
N TRP A 545 -34.66 -2.27 27.17
CA TRP A 545 -34.13 -1.66 28.38
C TRP A 545 -34.96 -0.43 28.75
N GLY A 546 -35.31 -0.32 30.02
CA GLY A 546 -36.04 0.82 30.53
C GLY A 546 -36.51 0.61 31.96
N ASP A 547 -37.49 1.42 32.33
CA ASP A 547 -38.04 1.51 33.68
C ASP A 547 -39.13 0.46 33.89
N VAL A 548 -38.85 -0.47 34.79
CA VAL A 548 -39.71 -1.62 35.16
C VAL A 548 -40.56 -1.34 36.41
N GLY A 549 -40.62 -0.09 36.87
CA GLY A 549 -41.36 0.29 38.07
C GLY A 549 -40.58 0.02 39.36
N CYS A 550 -41.30 -0.01 40.48
CA CYS A 550 -40.71 -0.19 41.81
C CYS A 550 -40.56 -1.69 42.13
N VAL A 551 -39.39 -2.06 42.63
CA VAL A 551 -39.11 -3.43 43.06
C VAL A 551 -39.81 -3.67 44.43
N PRO A 552 -40.55 -4.79 44.60
CA PRO A 552 -41.10 -5.16 45.90
C PRO A 552 -39.96 -5.25 46.92
N ASN A 553 -40.10 -4.58 48.07
CA ASN A 553 -39.13 -4.41 49.18
C ASN A 553 -38.30 -3.11 49.22
N HIS A 554 -38.20 -2.31 48.14
CA HIS A 554 -37.25 -1.17 48.13
C HIS A 554 -37.85 0.21 47.79
N GLY A 555 -39.11 0.28 47.33
CA GLY A 555 -39.81 1.54 47.06
C GLY A 555 -39.22 2.43 45.94
N MET A 556 -38.03 2.11 45.44
CA MET A 556 -37.32 2.84 44.38
C MET A 556 -37.49 2.18 43.02
N ARG A 557 -37.47 3.02 41.98
CA ARG A 557 -37.64 2.57 40.58
C ARG A 557 -36.36 1.92 40.08
N HIS A 558 -36.51 0.93 39.20
CA HIS A 558 -35.38 0.15 38.69
C HIS A 558 -35.29 0.21 37.15
N LEU A 559 -34.07 0.22 36.61
CA LEU A 559 -33.81 0.19 35.16
C LEU A 559 -33.10 -1.10 34.80
N THR A 560 -33.68 -1.89 33.91
CA THR A 560 -33.09 -3.17 33.47
C THR A 560 -33.65 -3.61 32.12
N PHE A 561 -33.09 -4.67 31.55
CA PHE A 561 -33.68 -5.35 30.41
C PHE A 561 -34.86 -6.22 30.85
N SER A 562 -36.01 -6.04 30.21
CA SER A 562 -37.18 -6.88 30.40
C SER A 562 -37.79 -7.29 29.06
N SER A 563 -38.51 -8.41 29.07
CA SER A 563 -39.29 -8.91 27.93
C SER A 563 -40.76 -8.49 27.98
N GLU A 564 -41.18 -7.81 29.05
CA GLU A 564 -42.55 -7.33 29.24
C GLU A 564 -42.89 -6.18 28.29
N ASN A 565 -44.16 -6.08 27.91
CA ASN A 565 -44.62 -5.02 27.00
C ASN A 565 -44.69 -3.63 27.67
N GLU A 566 -44.87 -3.57 28.99
CA GLU A 566 -45.11 -2.34 29.76
C GLU A 566 -43.83 -1.67 30.31
N ILE A 567 -42.80 -1.52 29.47
CA ILE A 567 -41.53 -0.88 29.88
C ILE A 567 -41.59 0.63 29.59
N ARG A 568 -41.45 1.43 30.66
CA ARG A 568 -41.47 2.91 30.57
C ARG A 568 -40.09 3.45 30.23
N LYS A 569 -40.05 4.67 29.70
CA LYS A 569 -38.79 5.40 29.46
C LYS A 569 -38.25 5.95 30.79
N PRO A 570 -36.92 6.04 30.96
CA PRO A 570 -36.35 6.71 32.12
C PRO A 570 -36.84 8.17 32.20
N MET A 571 -37.30 8.59 33.37
CA MET A 571 -37.81 9.95 33.57
C MET A 571 -36.69 10.87 34.05
N PHE A 572 -36.61 12.06 33.48
CA PHE A 572 -35.59 13.04 33.86
C PHE A 572 -35.81 13.50 35.31
N GLY A 573 -34.73 13.47 36.09
CA GLY A 573 -34.75 13.92 37.48
C GLY A 573 -35.17 12.85 38.49
N GLU A 574 -35.67 11.69 38.05
CA GLU A 574 -36.00 10.56 38.93
C GLU A 574 -34.76 9.83 39.42
N VAL A 575 -34.89 9.21 40.60
CA VAL A 575 -33.84 8.40 41.23
C VAL A 575 -34.11 6.92 40.98
N TYR A 576 -33.09 6.23 40.48
CA TYR A 576 -33.13 4.80 40.22
C TYR A 576 -32.11 4.07 41.09
N SER A 577 -32.49 2.95 41.69
CA SER A 577 -31.62 2.12 42.53
C SER A 577 -31.58 0.67 42.07
N GLY A 578 -30.40 0.04 42.15
CA GLY A 578 -30.25 -1.37 41.83
C GLY A 578 -30.82 -2.26 42.94
N THR A 579 -30.95 -3.55 42.67
CA THR A 579 -31.41 -4.53 43.67
C THR A 579 -30.35 -4.67 44.78
N GLU A 580 -30.62 -4.18 45.99
CA GLU A 580 -29.69 -4.31 47.13
C GLU A 580 -29.65 -5.73 47.71
N ILE A 581 -28.67 -5.98 48.56
CA ILE A 581 -28.47 -7.21 49.34
C ILE A 581 -29.60 -7.31 50.36
N GLU A 582 -30.39 -8.39 50.36
CA GLU A 582 -31.02 -8.84 51.61
C GLU A 582 -29.88 -9.19 52.55
N LYS A 583 -29.62 -8.32 53.53
CA LYS A 583 -28.76 -8.65 54.65
C LYS A 583 -29.52 -9.72 55.45
N GLU A 584 -29.15 -10.99 55.27
CA GLU A 584 -29.38 -12.00 56.31
C GLU A 584 -28.58 -11.65 57.57
#